data_AF-A0A7X6V8U8-F1
#
_entry.id   AF-A0A7X6V8U8-F1
#
_cell.length_a   1.000
_cell.length_b   1.000
_cell.length_c   1.000
_cell.angle_alpha   90.00
_cell.angle_beta   90.00
_cell.angle_gamma   90.00
#
_symmetry.space_group_name_H-M   'P 1'
#
loop_
_entity.id
_entity.type
_entity.pdbx_description
1 polymer ?
#
loop_
_entity_poly.entity_id
_entity_poly.type
_entity_poly.pdbx_seq_one_letter_code
_entity_poly.pdbx_strand_id
1 'polypeptide(L)'
;TARRNSPGNTFEIGAMSGGEKAVLSGNTYGGSVKYKVGAKNTSTTFAGTISDGNGKTHLIKTGTGTLTLTGTNTYSGNTTVENGKLVVDGSLKPSDVPTITVSSTARLGGKGEVTGNVTLLNGGARIELSDGEIGSLTINGNLELGDNSAIVLDIGDTVDQIIIKDGTLNRIGDVTISLNKINMPYDGTHIIISGAKLGSTQGFSLEESDFLKTAQLCVVDGDLAIKIKQTGTLSILR
;
A
#
# COMPACT_ATOMS: atom_id res chain seq x y z
N THR A 1 -20.82 27.84 19.62
CA THR A 1 -19.55 28.61 19.63
C THR A 1 -18.59 27.98 18.66
N ALA A 2 -18.31 28.64 17.53
CA ALA A 2 -17.40 28.15 16.51
C ALA A 2 -15.99 28.04 17.09
N ARG A 3 -15.46 26.80 17.16
CA ARG A 3 -14.05 26.59 17.48
C ARG A 3 -13.25 27.08 16.27
N ARG A 4 -12.67 28.27 16.41
CA ARG A 4 -11.81 28.91 15.41
C ARG A 4 -10.65 27.96 15.10
N ASN A 5 -10.58 27.49 13.85
CA ASN A 5 -9.53 26.59 13.39
C ASN A 5 -8.36 27.43 12.90
N SER A 6 -7.23 27.40 13.60
CA SER A 6 -5.96 27.95 13.08
C SER A 6 -5.45 27.04 11.96
N PRO A 7 -4.70 27.55 10.97
CA PRO A 7 -3.99 26.69 10.01
C PRO A 7 -3.13 25.67 10.76
N GLY A 8 -3.25 24.38 10.43
CA GLY A 8 -2.43 23.31 11.02
C GLY A 8 -3.07 22.52 12.18
N ASN A 9 -4.35 22.73 12.50
CA ASN A 9 -5.04 21.96 13.54
C ASN A 9 -5.13 20.46 13.18
N THR A 10 -4.72 19.62 14.13
CA THR A 10 -4.84 18.16 14.05
C THR A 10 -6.05 17.71 14.87
N PHE A 11 -6.97 17.01 14.23
CA PHE A 11 -8.12 16.38 14.86
C PHE A 11 -7.82 14.92 15.10
N GLU A 12 -7.79 14.52 16.36
CA GLU A 12 -7.60 13.12 16.74
C GLU A 12 -8.95 12.39 16.70
N ILE A 13 -8.97 11.30 15.93
CA ILE A 13 -10.12 10.40 15.80
C ILE A 13 -9.66 9.03 16.33
N GLY A 14 -10.24 8.60 17.44
CA GLY A 14 -9.86 7.33 18.08
C GLY A 14 -10.00 6.13 17.13
N ALA A 15 -11.16 6.00 16.50
CA ALA A 15 -11.46 4.99 15.49
C ALA A 15 -12.40 5.62 14.45
N MET A 16 -12.22 5.30 13.17
CA MET A 16 -13.02 5.87 12.09
C MET A 16 -13.74 4.76 11.32
N SER A 17 -15.06 4.75 11.41
CA SER A 17 -15.91 3.82 10.68
C SER A 17 -17.13 4.54 10.11
N GLY A 18 -17.65 4.06 8.99
CA GLY A 18 -18.82 4.65 8.36
C GLY A 18 -19.18 3.93 7.06
N GLY A 19 -20.47 3.92 6.73
CA GLY A 19 -20.95 3.40 5.44
C GLY A 19 -20.74 4.39 4.29
N GLU A 20 -21.18 4.03 3.09
CA GLU A 20 -20.97 4.78 1.84
C GLU A 20 -21.43 6.25 1.87
N LYS A 21 -22.43 6.56 2.70
CA LYS A 21 -22.95 7.93 2.86
C LYS A 21 -22.18 8.78 3.87
N ALA A 22 -21.21 8.21 4.57
CA ALA A 22 -20.39 8.95 5.52
C ALA A 22 -19.46 9.92 4.78
N VAL A 23 -19.24 11.10 5.37
CA VAL A 23 -18.36 12.12 4.79
C VAL A 23 -17.42 12.65 5.87
N LEU A 24 -16.13 12.71 5.53
CA LEU A 24 -15.13 13.44 6.30
C LEU A 24 -14.54 14.54 5.42
N SER A 25 -15.00 15.77 5.60
CA SER A 25 -14.58 16.91 4.77
C SER A 25 -13.54 17.80 5.48
N GLY A 26 -12.83 18.60 4.68
CA GLY A 26 -11.94 19.64 5.17
C GLY A 26 -12.66 20.88 5.73
N ASN A 27 -11.88 21.89 6.10
CA ASN A 27 -12.40 23.16 6.64
C ASN A 27 -13.03 24.03 5.54
N THR A 28 -14.17 24.67 5.82
CA THR A 28 -14.85 25.62 4.92
C THR A 28 -14.30 27.05 5.00
N TYR A 29 -13.42 27.37 5.95
CA TYR A 29 -12.91 28.73 6.14
C TYR A 29 -11.48 28.94 5.59
N GLY A 30 -10.95 27.98 4.84
CA GLY A 30 -9.57 27.97 4.34
C GLY A 30 -8.57 27.34 5.33
N GLY A 31 -7.34 27.14 4.87
CA GLY A 31 -6.29 26.44 5.61
C GLY A 31 -6.44 24.91 5.60
N SER A 32 -5.32 24.21 5.68
CA SER A 32 -5.31 22.74 5.67
C SER A 32 -5.72 22.15 7.03
N VAL A 33 -6.38 20.98 7.00
CA VAL A 33 -6.75 20.20 8.20
C VAL A 33 -6.00 18.87 8.22
N LYS A 34 -5.65 18.38 9.41
CA LYS A 34 -5.06 17.04 9.60
C LYS A 34 -6.00 16.17 10.43
N TYR A 35 -6.38 15.01 9.92
CA TYR A 35 -7.10 14.00 10.70
C TYR A 35 -6.15 12.89 11.11
N LYS A 36 -5.90 12.74 12.41
CA LYS A 36 -5.08 11.66 12.96
C LYS A 36 -5.98 10.55 13.48
N VAL A 37 -6.01 9.43 12.78
CA VAL A 37 -6.97 8.35 12.95
C VAL A 37 -6.30 7.09 13.51
N GLY A 38 -6.90 6.48 14.54
CA GLY A 38 -6.53 5.13 14.99
C GLY A 38 -6.00 5.03 16.42
N ALA A 39 -6.11 6.09 17.23
CA ALA A 39 -5.63 6.09 18.62
C ALA A 39 -6.25 5.01 19.52
N LYS A 40 -7.38 4.42 19.13
CA LYS A 40 -8.00 3.27 19.83
C LYS A 40 -7.40 1.92 19.45
N ASN A 41 -6.47 1.86 18.50
CA ASN A 41 -5.83 0.62 18.03
C ASN A 41 -6.79 -0.44 17.44
N THR A 42 -8.04 -0.06 17.15
CA THR A 42 -9.04 -0.93 16.53
C THR A 42 -8.89 -0.95 15.03
N SER A 43 -9.15 -2.10 14.41
CA SER A 43 -9.31 -2.18 12.95
C SER A 43 -10.71 -1.74 12.53
N THR A 44 -10.82 -0.84 11.57
CA THR A 44 -12.08 -0.24 11.13
C THR A 44 -12.14 -0.01 9.63
N THR A 45 -13.35 -0.14 9.06
CA THR A 45 -13.64 0.20 7.66
C THR A 45 -14.42 1.50 7.55
N PHE A 46 -13.97 2.38 6.67
CA PHE A 46 -14.66 3.61 6.28
C PHE A 46 -14.96 3.55 4.78
N ALA A 47 -16.24 3.34 4.45
CA ALA A 47 -16.74 3.27 3.09
C ALA A 47 -17.19 4.64 2.53
N GLY A 48 -17.15 5.67 3.36
CA GLY A 48 -17.50 7.03 2.97
C GLY A 48 -16.43 7.73 2.14
N THR A 49 -16.68 9.01 1.85
CA THR A 49 -15.74 9.88 1.13
C THR A 49 -14.98 10.79 2.10
N ILE A 50 -13.66 10.79 1.99
CA ILE A 50 -12.81 11.85 2.55
C ILE A 50 -12.54 12.89 1.46
N SER A 51 -12.84 14.16 1.73
CA SER A 51 -12.70 15.24 0.75
C SER A 51 -11.98 16.46 1.34
N ASP A 52 -11.46 17.29 0.45
CA ASP A 52 -11.06 18.65 0.82
C ASP A 52 -12.28 19.49 1.22
N GLY A 53 -12.01 20.61 1.89
CA GLY A 53 -12.94 21.73 2.02
C GLY A 53 -12.45 22.88 1.14
N ASN A 54 -12.36 24.09 1.71
CA ASN A 54 -11.67 25.22 1.08
C ASN A 54 -10.14 25.15 1.22
N GLY A 55 -9.61 24.15 1.92
CA GLY A 55 -8.19 23.84 2.02
C GLY A 55 -7.97 22.33 2.06
N LYS A 56 -6.71 21.91 1.91
CA LYS A 56 -6.32 20.49 1.82
C LYS A 56 -6.65 19.72 3.10
N THR A 57 -7.23 18.55 2.95
CA THR A 57 -7.41 17.57 4.02
C THR A 57 -6.25 16.59 3.98
N HIS A 58 -5.56 16.42 5.10
CA HIS A 58 -4.49 15.45 5.28
C HIS A 58 -4.95 14.32 6.19
N LEU A 59 -4.50 13.11 5.90
CA LEU A 59 -4.80 11.92 6.71
C LEU A 59 -3.52 11.41 7.38
N ILE A 60 -3.58 11.17 8.68
CA ILE A 60 -2.52 10.52 9.44
C ILE A 60 -3.10 9.24 10.04
N LYS A 61 -2.62 8.08 9.61
CA LYS A 61 -2.97 6.80 10.22
C LYS A 61 -1.97 6.49 11.35
N THR A 62 -2.50 6.32 12.56
CA THR A 62 -1.73 5.99 13.77
C THR A 62 -2.33 4.79 14.49
N GLY A 63 -1.68 4.35 15.58
CA GLY A 63 -2.09 3.16 16.34
C GLY A 63 -1.89 1.85 15.57
N THR A 64 -2.03 0.73 16.27
CA THR A 64 -1.65 -0.60 15.75
C THR A 64 -2.71 -1.26 14.87
N GLY A 65 -3.95 -0.77 14.90
CA GLY A 65 -5.06 -1.33 14.11
C GLY A 65 -4.95 -1.02 12.61
N THR A 66 -5.89 -1.57 11.83
CA THR A 66 -6.01 -1.32 10.39
C THR A 66 -7.10 -0.28 10.11
N LEU A 67 -6.81 0.71 9.26
CA LEU A 67 -7.87 1.55 8.67
C LEU A 67 -8.07 1.14 7.22
N THR A 68 -9.24 0.64 6.87
CA THR A 68 -9.61 0.28 5.49
C THR A 68 -10.49 1.36 4.88
N LEU A 69 -10.07 1.91 3.74
CA LEU A 69 -10.81 2.89 2.96
C LEU A 69 -11.37 2.20 1.71
N THR A 70 -12.69 2.02 1.65
CA THR A 70 -13.36 1.38 0.49
C THR A 70 -14.11 2.37 -0.39
N GLY A 71 -14.32 3.61 0.08
CA GLY A 71 -14.96 4.67 -0.69
C GLY A 71 -14.03 5.37 -1.69
N THR A 72 -14.61 6.28 -2.47
CA THR A 72 -13.86 7.21 -3.32
C THR A 72 -13.48 8.45 -2.51
N ASN A 73 -12.18 8.64 -2.32
CA ASN A 73 -11.60 9.76 -1.58
C ASN A 73 -11.00 10.77 -2.57
N THR A 74 -11.21 12.05 -2.30
CA THR A 74 -10.85 13.15 -3.21
C THR A 74 -9.99 14.22 -2.53
N TYR A 75 -9.57 14.01 -1.28
CA TYR A 75 -8.68 14.94 -0.59
C TYR A 75 -7.30 14.99 -1.24
N SER A 76 -6.76 16.21 -1.37
CA SER A 76 -5.48 16.46 -2.04
C SER A 76 -4.29 16.62 -1.09
N GLY A 77 -4.52 16.59 0.22
CA GLY A 77 -3.44 16.61 1.20
C GLY A 77 -2.73 15.27 1.31
N ASN A 78 -1.47 15.31 1.76
CA ASN A 78 -0.68 14.10 1.97
C ASN A 78 -1.33 13.15 2.98
N THR A 79 -1.05 11.86 2.78
CA THR A 79 -1.36 10.79 3.72
C THR A 79 -0.07 10.31 4.38
N THR A 80 -0.06 10.20 5.71
CA THR A 80 1.07 9.63 6.45
C THR A 80 0.59 8.43 7.25
N VAL A 81 1.18 7.26 7.01
CA VAL A 81 0.99 6.07 7.84
C VAL A 81 2.13 6.05 8.86
N GLU A 82 1.84 6.53 10.07
CA GLU A 82 2.81 6.54 11.17
C GLU A 82 2.98 5.14 11.80
N ASN A 83 1.87 4.40 11.94
CA ASN A 83 1.86 3.06 12.54
C ASN A 83 0.61 2.25 12.10
N GLY A 84 0.67 0.94 12.27
CA GLY A 84 -0.37 -0.01 11.87
C GLY A 84 -0.48 -0.12 10.35
N LYS A 85 -1.68 -0.45 9.86
CA LYS A 85 -1.95 -0.64 8.43
C LYS A 85 -2.98 0.36 7.91
N LEU A 86 -2.70 1.00 6.79
CA LEU A 86 -3.70 1.67 5.95
C LEU A 86 -3.99 0.77 4.75
N VAL A 87 -5.25 0.41 4.53
CA VAL A 87 -5.71 -0.35 3.37
C VAL A 87 -6.52 0.57 2.47
N VAL A 88 -6.18 0.63 1.19
CA VAL A 88 -6.95 1.35 0.17
C VAL A 88 -7.54 0.33 -0.80
N ASP A 89 -8.81 -0.01 -0.61
CA ASP A 89 -9.58 -0.90 -1.51
C ASP A 89 -10.52 -0.11 -2.42
N GLY A 90 -10.82 1.13 -2.04
CA GLY A 90 -11.53 2.09 -2.88
C GLY A 90 -10.55 2.86 -3.77
N SER A 91 -10.68 4.19 -3.77
CA SER A 91 -9.74 5.03 -4.50
C SER A 91 -9.37 6.30 -3.76
N LEU A 92 -8.15 6.79 -4.02
CA LEU A 92 -7.70 8.14 -3.68
C LEU A 92 -7.42 8.89 -4.99
N LYS A 93 -8.41 9.65 -5.46
CA LYS A 93 -8.41 10.36 -6.76
C LYS A 93 -8.60 11.87 -6.62
N PRO A 94 -7.70 12.58 -5.92
CA PRO A 94 -7.72 14.04 -5.89
C PRO A 94 -7.39 14.66 -7.25
N SER A 95 -7.80 15.92 -7.42
CA SER A 95 -7.43 16.74 -8.59
C SER A 95 -5.97 17.21 -8.56
N ASP A 96 -5.36 17.23 -7.38
CA ASP A 96 -3.95 17.53 -7.11
C ASP A 96 -3.23 16.24 -6.71
N VAL A 97 -1.91 16.14 -6.90
CA VAL A 97 -1.14 14.91 -6.63
C VAL A 97 -0.69 14.84 -5.15
N PRO A 98 -1.28 13.98 -4.30
CA PRO A 98 -0.83 13.80 -2.93
C PRO A 98 0.39 12.88 -2.88
N THR A 99 1.04 12.83 -1.73
CA THR A 99 1.99 11.77 -1.41
C THR A 99 1.46 10.92 -0.26
N ILE A 100 1.59 9.59 -0.39
CA ILE A 100 1.41 8.64 0.70
C ILE A 100 2.80 8.28 1.23
N THR A 101 3.07 8.59 2.49
CA THR A 101 4.32 8.23 3.16
C THR A 101 4.07 7.15 4.19
N VAL A 102 4.77 6.02 4.09
CA VAL A 102 4.67 4.88 5.00
C VAL A 102 5.90 4.85 5.89
N SER A 103 5.71 4.99 7.20
CA SER A 103 6.80 4.99 8.17
C SER A 103 7.37 3.59 8.39
N SER A 104 8.56 3.51 8.99
CA SER A 104 9.33 2.27 9.20
C SER A 104 8.61 1.15 9.97
N THR A 105 7.57 1.48 10.74
CA THR A 105 6.76 0.50 11.50
C THR A 105 5.38 0.25 10.88
N ALA A 106 5.09 0.92 9.77
CA ALA A 106 3.78 1.01 9.18
C ALA A 106 3.65 0.22 7.88
N ARG A 107 2.41 0.01 7.47
CA ARG A 107 2.06 -0.76 6.27
C ARG A 107 1.01 -0.03 5.44
N LEU A 108 1.19 -0.08 4.12
CA LEU A 108 0.16 0.22 3.13
C LEU A 108 -0.32 -1.09 2.51
N GLY A 109 -1.62 -1.26 2.30
CA GLY A 109 -2.17 -2.42 1.60
C GLY A 109 -3.42 -2.07 0.80
N GLY A 110 -4.13 -3.11 0.39
CA GLY A 110 -5.39 -3.02 -0.36
C GLY A 110 -5.23 -3.17 -1.86
N LYS A 111 -6.36 -3.34 -2.55
CA LYS A 111 -6.40 -3.61 -4.00
C LYS A 111 -7.04 -2.47 -4.81
N GLY A 112 -7.00 -1.27 -4.25
CA GLY A 112 -7.58 -0.07 -4.83
C GLY A 112 -6.63 0.72 -5.73
N GLU A 113 -6.96 1.98 -5.93
CA GLU A 113 -6.20 2.91 -6.78
C GLU A 113 -5.80 4.16 -5.99
N VAL A 114 -4.51 4.51 -6.02
CA VAL A 114 -3.99 5.73 -5.42
C VAL A 114 -3.39 6.64 -6.49
N THR A 115 -3.84 7.89 -6.53
CA THR A 115 -3.18 8.94 -7.31
C THR A 115 -2.04 9.53 -6.52
N GLY A 116 -0.91 9.73 -7.19
CA GLY A 116 0.29 10.33 -6.63
C GLY A 116 1.29 9.34 -6.08
N ASN A 117 2.32 9.90 -5.43
CA ASN A 117 3.51 9.14 -5.07
C ASN A 117 3.26 8.31 -3.81
N VAL A 118 3.82 7.10 -3.78
CA VAL A 118 3.92 6.27 -2.58
C VAL A 118 5.39 6.18 -2.20
N THR A 119 5.73 6.57 -0.99
CA THR A 119 7.09 6.49 -0.44
C THR A 119 7.10 5.63 0.81
N LEU A 120 7.87 4.54 0.79
CA LEU A 120 8.20 3.75 1.97
C LEU A 120 9.48 4.30 2.58
N LEU A 121 9.44 4.69 3.85
CA LEU A 121 10.62 5.14 4.57
C LEU A 121 11.55 3.96 4.91
N ASN A 122 12.83 4.27 5.11
CA ASN A 122 13.84 3.28 5.47
C ASN A 122 13.49 2.57 6.79
N GLY A 123 13.99 1.35 6.96
CA GLY A 123 14.01 0.66 8.26
C GLY A 123 12.75 -0.14 8.60
N GLY A 124 12.05 -0.68 7.61
CA GLY A 124 11.00 -1.69 7.81
C GLY A 124 9.62 -1.34 7.30
N ALA A 125 9.43 -0.19 6.63
CA ALA A 125 8.14 0.17 6.03
C ALA A 125 7.72 -0.89 5.00
N ARG A 126 6.41 -1.17 4.90
CA ARG A 126 5.92 -2.24 4.01
C ARG A 126 4.78 -1.84 3.11
N ILE A 127 4.75 -2.42 1.91
CA ILE A 127 3.51 -2.68 1.19
C ILE A 127 3.10 -4.11 1.55
N GLU A 128 1.91 -4.32 2.08
CA GLU A 128 1.39 -5.62 2.51
C GLU A 128 0.03 -5.82 1.85
N LEU A 129 0.05 -6.35 0.62
CA LEU A 129 -1.14 -6.68 -0.15
C LEU A 129 -1.76 -8.00 0.32
N SER A 130 -0.96 -8.86 0.96
CA SER A 130 -1.44 -10.15 1.46
C SER A 130 -2.63 -10.02 2.41
N ASP A 131 -3.77 -10.52 1.97
CA ASP A 131 -5.08 -10.51 2.64
C ASP A 131 -5.87 -11.82 2.43
N GLY A 132 -5.28 -12.80 1.76
CA GLY A 132 -5.89 -14.08 1.44
C GLY A 132 -6.62 -14.09 0.10
N GLU A 133 -6.58 -12.99 -0.66
CA GLU A 133 -7.15 -12.87 -1.99
C GLU A 133 -6.14 -12.27 -2.97
N ILE A 134 -6.15 -12.75 -4.22
CA ILE A 134 -5.30 -12.16 -5.27
C ILE A 134 -5.93 -10.87 -5.77
N GLY A 135 -5.16 -9.80 -5.83
CA GLY A 135 -5.57 -8.53 -6.43
C GLY A 135 -4.40 -7.60 -6.73
N SER A 136 -4.72 -6.36 -7.09
CA SER A 136 -3.72 -5.39 -7.50
C SER A 136 -3.88 -4.03 -6.83
N LEU A 137 -2.79 -3.46 -6.32
CA LEU A 137 -2.74 -2.05 -5.93
C LEU A 137 -2.26 -1.21 -7.12
N THR A 138 -3.07 -0.26 -7.58
CA THR A 138 -2.67 0.67 -8.66
C THR A 138 -2.15 1.98 -8.08
N ILE A 139 -0.96 2.40 -8.51
CA ILE A 139 -0.31 3.65 -8.13
C ILE A 139 -0.17 4.51 -9.39
N ASN A 140 -0.95 5.60 -9.50
CA ASN A 140 -0.83 6.58 -10.58
C ASN A 140 0.19 7.66 -10.20
N GLY A 141 1.45 7.25 -10.03
CA GLY A 141 2.54 8.08 -9.56
C GLY A 141 3.80 7.25 -9.33
N ASN A 142 4.82 7.86 -8.73
CA ASN A 142 6.07 7.13 -8.45
C ASN A 142 5.92 6.24 -7.22
N LEU A 143 6.57 5.07 -7.25
CA LEU A 143 6.79 4.25 -6.06
C LEU A 143 8.25 4.38 -5.64
N GLU A 144 8.48 4.90 -4.44
CA GLU A 144 9.80 5.02 -3.83
C GLU A 144 9.93 4.02 -2.66
N LEU A 145 10.89 3.11 -2.78
CA LEU A 145 11.18 2.08 -1.80
C LEU A 145 12.43 2.42 -1.01
N GLY A 146 12.23 2.73 0.28
CA GLY A 146 13.30 2.96 1.23
C GLY A 146 14.17 1.72 1.47
N ASP A 147 15.37 1.94 1.99
CA ASP A 147 16.28 0.87 2.39
C ASP A 147 15.68 0.01 3.52
N ASN A 148 15.88 -1.30 3.45
CA ASN A 148 15.28 -2.29 4.35
C ASN A 148 13.75 -2.20 4.40
N SER A 149 13.10 -1.88 3.28
CA SER A 149 11.64 -1.97 3.14
C SER A 149 11.22 -3.35 2.65
N ALA A 150 9.92 -3.66 2.72
CA ALA A 150 9.41 -4.95 2.26
C ALA A 150 8.11 -4.84 1.47
N ILE A 151 7.91 -5.80 0.56
CA ILE A 151 6.65 -6.00 -0.17
C ILE A 151 6.17 -7.42 0.13
N VAL A 152 4.97 -7.54 0.67
CA VAL A 152 4.34 -8.82 1.04
C VAL A 152 3.12 -9.04 0.15
N LEU A 153 3.13 -10.14 -0.59
CA LEU A 153 2.17 -10.46 -1.63
C LEU A 153 1.59 -11.85 -1.40
N ASP A 154 0.35 -12.06 -1.80
CA ASP A 154 -0.19 -13.41 -1.94
C ASP A 154 0.16 -14.03 -3.31
N ILE A 155 0.34 -15.35 -3.33
CA ILE A 155 0.56 -16.14 -4.55
C ILE A 155 -0.33 -17.37 -4.61
N GLY A 156 -0.88 -17.59 -5.79
CA GLY A 156 -1.77 -18.67 -6.18
C GLY A 156 -1.48 -19.15 -7.61
N ASP A 157 -2.54 -19.39 -8.38
CA ASP A 157 -2.48 -19.50 -9.85
C ASP A 157 -1.97 -18.22 -10.53
N THR A 158 -2.17 -17.09 -9.84
CA THR A 158 -1.71 -15.75 -10.15
C THR A 158 -1.04 -15.15 -8.91
N VAL A 159 -0.66 -13.87 -8.92
CA VAL A 159 0.01 -13.21 -7.80
C VAL A 159 -0.61 -11.85 -7.54
N ASP A 160 -0.57 -11.41 -6.29
CA ASP A 160 -0.78 -10.01 -5.98
C ASP A 160 0.19 -9.12 -6.76
N GLN A 161 -0.31 -7.99 -7.25
CA GLN A 161 0.47 -7.11 -8.11
C GLN A 161 0.45 -5.66 -7.62
N ILE A 162 1.58 -4.99 -7.74
CA ILE A 162 1.63 -3.52 -7.71
C ILE A 162 1.70 -3.03 -9.15
N ILE A 163 0.78 -2.13 -9.53
CA ILE A 163 0.73 -1.55 -10.87
C ILE A 163 1.15 -0.09 -10.78
N ILE A 164 2.33 0.24 -11.29
CA ILE A 164 2.79 1.63 -11.41
C ILE A 164 2.33 2.17 -12.76
N LYS A 165 1.32 3.03 -12.73
CA LYS A 165 0.77 3.68 -13.91
C LYS A 165 1.32 5.11 -14.00
N ASP A 166 1.90 5.44 -15.16
CA ASP A 166 2.42 6.78 -15.47
C ASP A 166 3.52 7.31 -14.51
N GLY A 167 4.19 6.41 -13.78
CA GLY A 167 5.30 6.73 -12.86
C GLY A 167 6.58 5.93 -13.09
N THR A 168 7.45 5.92 -12.08
CA THR A 168 8.66 5.08 -12.00
C THR A 168 8.75 4.36 -10.66
N LEU A 169 9.45 3.22 -10.66
CA LEU A 169 9.93 2.57 -9.44
C LEU A 169 11.33 3.08 -9.10
N ASN A 170 11.49 3.70 -7.93
CA ASN A 170 12.78 4.14 -7.42
C ASN A 170 13.11 3.37 -6.14
N ARG A 171 14.34 2.87 -6.03
CA ARG A 171 14.81 2.10 -4.88
C ARG A 171 16.02 2.80 -4.26
N ILE A 172 15.99 3.02 -2.95
CA ILE A 172 17.10 3.66 -2.19
C ILE A 172 18.10 2.61 -1.70
N GLY A 173 17.62 1.47 -1.21
CA GLY A 173 18.45 0.40 -0.64
C GLY A 173 17.81 -0.97 -0.80
N ASP A 174 18.08 -1.92 0.07
CA ASP A 174 17.60 -3.29 -0.12
C ASP A 174 16.10 -3.41 0.16
N VAL A 175 15.40 -4.18 -0.69
CA VAL A 175 13.95 -4.43 -0.59
C VAL A 175 13.72 -5.94 -0.53
N THR A 176 13.03 -6.39 0.51
CA THR A 176 12.63 -7.79 0.64
C THR A 176 11.25 -8.03 0.03
N ILE A 177 11.14 -9.06 -0.80
CA ILE A 177 9.90 -9.55 -1.38
C ILE A 177 9.50 -10.83 -0.64
N SER A 178 8.33 -10.83 -0.04
CA SER A 178 7.76 -11.94 0.71
C SER A 178 6.51 -12.44 0.00
N LEU A 179 6.38 -13.76 -0.16
CA LEU A 179 5.19 -14.38 -0.72
C LEU A 179 4.47 -15.23 0.32
N ASN A 180 3.15 -15.08 0.37
CA ASN A 180 2.24 -15.90 1.15
C ASN A 180 1.44 -16.79 0.19
N LYS A 181 1.54 -18.11 0.36
CA LYS A 181 0.82 -19.05 -0.50
C LYS A 181 -0.67 -19.07 -0.16
N ILE A 182 -1.54 -18.90 -1.15
CA ILE A 182 -2.98 -19.13 -1.05
C ILE A 182 -3.32 -20.52 -1.57
N ASN A 183 -3.08 -20.76 -2.87
CA ASN A 183 -3.44 -22.00 -3.54
C ASN A 183 -2.38 -22.43 -4.57
N MET A 184 -2.55 -23.63 -5.10
CA MET A 184 -1.72 -24.22 -6.15
C MET A 184 -2.53 -24.29 -7.46
N PRO A 185 -1.88 -24.30 -8.64
CA PRO A 185 -0.44 -24.29 -8.88
C PRO A 185 0.15 -22.87 -8.94
N TYR A 186 1.36 -22.65 -8.44
CA TYR A 186 2.08 -21.35 -8.53
C TYR A 186 3.31 -21.37 -9.46
N ASP A 187 3.44 -22.40 -10.30
CA ASP A 187 4.57 -22.51 -11.23
C ASP A 187 4.47 -21.49 -12.37
N GLY A 188 5.63 -21.02 -12.83
CA GLY A 188 5.72 -20.08 -13.95
C GLY A 188 6.41 -18.78 -13.57
N THR A 189 6.19 -17.78 -14.41
CA THR A 189 6.71 -16.42 -14.21
C THR A 189 5.54 -15.50 -13.89
N HIS A 190 5.59 -14.85 -12.73
CA HIS A 190 4.53 -13.98 -12.23
C HIS A 190 5.06 -12.55 -12.11
N ILE A 191 4.43 -11.59 -12.77
CA ILE A 191 4.78 -10.17 -12.63
C ILE A 191 4.22 -9.68 -11.30
N ILE A 192 5.10 -9.19 -10.42
CA ILE A 192 4.73 -8.70 -9.08
C ILE A 192 4.72 -7.17 -9.00
N ILE A 193 5.49 -6.50 -9.87
CA ILE A 193 5.41 -5.04 -10.04
C ILE A 193 5.46 -4.72 -11.53
N SER A 194 4.37 -4.21 -12.08
CA SER A 194 4.32 -3.72 -13.47
C SER A 194 4.54 -2.22 -13.57
N GLY A 195 5.06 -1.76 -14.71
CA GLY A 195 5.43 -0.36 -14.94
C GLY A 195 6.72 0.04 -14.23
N ALA A 196 7.50 -0.94 -13.77
CA ALA A 196 8.66 -0.72 -12.91
C ALA A 196 9.85 -0.12 -13.66
N LYS A 197 9.99 -0.41 -14.97
CA LYS A 197 11.09 0.08 -15.84
C LYS A 197 12.48 -0.29 -15.30
N LEU A 198 12.61 -1.49 -14.73
CA LEU A 198 13.84 -2.04 -14.18
C LEU A 198 14.78 -2.54 -15.28
N GLY A 199 16.09 -2.33 -15.09
CA GLY A 199 17.13 -2.98 -15.88
C GLY A 199 17.68 -4.27 -15.25
N SER A 200 17.48 -4.47 -13.95
CA SER A 200 17.93 -5.65 -13.20
C SER A 200 17.12 -5.83 -11.91
N THR A 201 17.31 -6.95 -11.23
CA THR A 201 16.73 -7.22 -9.90
C THR A 201 17.67 -6.82 -8.75
N GLN A 202 18.75 -6.09 -9.02
CA GLN A 202 19.72 -5.70 -8.00
C GLN A 202 19.06 -4.91 -6.86
N GLY A 203 19.33 -5.34 -5.62
CA GLY A 203 18.77 -4.77 -4.38
C GLY A 203 17.34 -5.21 -4.07
N PHE A 204 16.80 -6.18 -4.82
CA PHE A 204 15.65 -6.96 -4.38
C PHE A 204 16.12 -8.33 -3.89
N SER A 205 15.58 -8.78 -2.77
CA SER A 205 15.79 -10.13 -2.24
C SER A 205 14.46 -10.83 -2.02
N LEU A 206 14.46 -12.16 -2.07
CA LEU A 206 13.30 -12.96 -1.64
C LEU A 206 13.47 -13.30 -0.16
N GLU A 207 12.40 -13.18 0.61
CA GLU A 207 12.35 -13.78 1.94
C GLU A 207 12.46 -15.31 1.82
N GLU A 208 13.34 -15.93 2.59
CA GLU A 208 13.53 -17.37 2.53
C GLU A 208 12.26 -18.10 2.98
N SER A 209 11.84 -19.07 2.17
CA SER A 209 10.76 -19.99 2.55
C SER A 209 10.97 -21.35 1.90
N ASP A 210 10.38 -22.39 2.48
CA ASP A 210 10.53 -23.76 1.97
C ASP A 210 9.99 -23.93 0.54
N PHE A 211 8.98 -23.15 0.13
CA PHE A 211 8.41 -23.23 -1.21
C PHE A 211 9.10 -22.28 -2.21
N LEU A 212 9.91 -21.34 -1.71
CA LEU A 212 10.71 -20.42 -2.54
C LEU A 212 12.12 -20.90 -2.81
N LYS A 213 12.49 -22.14 -2.42
CA LYS A 213 13.81 -22.72 -2.67
C LYS A 213 14.23 -22.73 -4.15
N THR A 214 13.26 -22.71 -5.05
CA THR A 214 13.48 -22.64 -6.51
C THR A 214 13.08 -21.29 -7.11
N ALA A 215 12.57 -20.38 -6.30
CA ALA A 215 12.10 -19.10 -6.76
C ALA A 215 13.26 -18.14 -7.00
N GLN A 216 13.17 -17.38 -8.09
CA GLN A 216 14.16 -16.38 -8.45
C GLN A 216 13.46 -15.12 -8.92
N LEU A 217 13.95 -13.97 -8.48
CA LEU A 217 13.53 -12.69 -9.05
C LEU A 217 14.14 -12.56 -10.44
N CYS A 218 13.35 -12.08 -11.39
CA CYS A 218 13.78 -11.73 -12.74
C CYS A 218 13.11 -10.44 -13.21
N VAL A 219 13.63 -9.89 -14.32
CA VAL A 219 12.99 -8.78 -15.04
C VAL A 219 12.34 -9.33 -16.31
N VAL A 220 11.08 -8.98 -16.55
CA VAL A 220 10.34 -9.32 -17.77
C VAL A 220 9.84 -8.02 -18.38
N ASP A 221 10.31 -7.64 -19.56
CA ASP A 221 9.90 -6.40 -20.25
C ASP A 221 10.02 -5.11 -19.40
N GLY A 222 10.98 -5.09 -18.46
CA GLY A 222 11.19 -3.98 -17.53
C GLY A 222 10.40 -4.09 -16.22
N ASP A 223 9.59 -5.12 -16.04
CA ASP A 223 8.79 -5.36 -14.84
C ASP A 223 9.48 -6.32 -13.87
N LEU A 224 9.23 -6.14 -12.57
CA LEU A 224 9.73 -7.07 -11.56
C LEU A 224 8.84 -8.30 -11.56
N ALA A 225 9.44 -9.47 -11.74
CA ALA A 225 8.75 -10.75 -11.72
C ALA A 225 9.44 -11.75 -10.82
N ILE A 226 8.69 -12.77 -10.42
CA ILE A 226 9.21 -13.96 -9.76
C ILE A 226 9.00 -15.17 -10.67
N LYS A 227 10.06 -15.95 -10.85
CA LYS A 227 10.02 -17.22 -11.56
C LYS A 227 10.08 -18.35 -10.56
N ILE A 228 9.08 -19.22 -10.57
CA ILE A 228 8.95 -20.34 -9.65
C ILE A 228 8.83 -21.63 -10.47
N LYS A 229 9.53 -22.67 -10.01
CA LYS A 229 9.41 -24.03 -10.54
C LYS A 229 9.24 -25.00 -9.38
N GLN A 230 8.14 -25.73 -9.29
CA GLN A 230 8.00 -26.76 -8.28
C GLN A 230 9.15 -27.76 -8.39
N THR A 231 9.78 -28.03 -7.25
CA THR A 231 10.55 -29.26 -7.09
C THR A 231 9.51 -30.38 -6.94
N GLY A 232 9.50 -31.32 -7.89
CA GLY A 232 8.55 -32.43 -7.87
C GLY A 232 8.58 -33.12 -6.51
N THR A 233 7.39 -33.46 -6.00
CA THR A 233 7.29 -34.43 -4.92
C THR A 233 8.05 -35.67 -5.37
N LEU A 234 9.01 -36.14 -4.57
CA LEU A 234 9.60 -37.46 -4.80
C LEU A 234 8.45 -38.46 -4.77
N SER A 235 8.02 -38.94 -5.94
CA SER A 235 7.15 -40.10 -6.06
C SER A 235 7.99 -41.28 -5.61
N ILE A 236 7.94 -41.58 -4.31
CA ILE A 236 8.40 -42.85 -3.80
C ILE A 236 7.37 -43.87 -4.32
N LEU A 237 7.60 -44.40 -5.52
CA LEU A 237 7.00 -45.66 -5.93
C LEU A 237 7.38 -46.69 -4.87
N ARG A 238 6.38 -47.24 -4.19
CA ARG A 238 6.45 -48.54 -3.53
C ARG A 238 5.68 -49.52 -4.38
#